data_AF-A0A0J9CWA9-F1
#
_entry.id   AF-A0A0J9CWA9-F1
#
_cell.length_a   1.000
_cell.length_b   1.000
_cell.length_c   1.000
_cell.angle_alpha   90.00
_cell.angle_beta   90.00
_cell.angle_gamma   90.00
#
_symmetry.space_group_name_H-M   'P 1'
#
loop_
_entity.id
_entity.type
_entity.pdbx_description
1 polymer ?
#
loop_
_entity_poly.entity_id
_entity_poly.type
_entity_poly.pdbx_seq_one_letter_code
_entity_poly.pdbx_strand_id
1 'polypeptide(L)'
;MTTDPATFDPAERQCWIAHGRRPEHAEVLASVWKDYPDLPSDAPLHERMARSRARVAALRPFNDAIREEAERERQRTNFACIEKRVASGQIRPFDQAILQARAQHGYNWDAAVLYAQGRYATEAGWGPRDFSAPPGETSPAYAQGFRDGGGCFEDLFDVARRSYAAATRQEDRFPAPGKALVSRPAPSSWPSPTDAPRPALWSKRTVIIGAATASNAAAGLMTMLQAQPGHEMAHIIIADVGRGFRAWRSAEPAQTGNPADQLRALFAGIEPDDLLIIADGEDLAWIDRHAGMLPLCRTMERTCNSAIQQRAQLRAWLERGLCEGEVLAGGHIRWTKLAQGLSGRLGEFVARYAHKAQPRGHRLVIELRDGDPAIGFMTPQGELLNPEAIITNKAHMRRHMAAMLRRFAAAIPHHRNAAA
;
A
#
# COMPACT_ATOMS: atom_id res chain seq x y z
N MET A 1 24.15 -26.94 -36.75
CA MET A 1 24.94 -27.29 -35.56
C MET A 1 24.42 -26.47 -34.39
N THR A 2 23.41 -27.00 -33.72
CA THR A 2 22.86 -26.44 -32.48
C THR A 2 23.76 -26.90 -31.35
N THR A 3 24.52 -25.98 -30.76
CA THR A 3 25.31 -26.23 -29.56
C THR A 3 24.38 -26.62 -28.43
N ASP A 4 24.50 -27.86 -27.96
CA ASP A 4 23.95 -28.32 -26.69
C ASP A 4 24.42 -27.35 -25.58
N PRO A 5 23.54 -26.83 -24.71
CA PRO A 5 23.99 -26.02 -23.59
C PRO A 5 24.91 -26.90 -22.72
N ALA A 6 26.16 -26.48 -22.58
CA ALA A 6 27.19 -27.20 -21.83
C ALA A 6 26.61 -27.70 -20.49
N THR A 7 26.57 -29.01 -20.31
CA THR A 7 26.13 -29.68 -19.09
C THR A 7 26.89 -29.08 -17.91
N PHE A 8 26.16 -28.51 -16.94
CA PHE A 8 26.76 -27.91 -15.77
C PHE A 8 27.42 -28.99 -14.90
N ASP A 9 28.74 -28.98 -14.80
CA ASP A 9 29.49 -29.85 -13.90
C ASP A 9 29.76 -29.12 -12.56
N PRO A 10 29.10 -29.51 -11.45
CA PRO A 10 29.31 -28.88 -10.16
C PRO A 10 30.68 -29.17 -9.55
N ALA A 11 31.42 -30.16 -10.04
CA ALA A 11 32.81 -30.41 -9.64
C ALA A 11 33.80 -29.49 -10.37
N GLU A 12 33.36 -28.72 -11.37
CA GLU A 12 34.19 -27.79 -12.12
C GLU A 12 34.00 -26.35 -11.61
N ARG A 13 35.09 -25.72 -11.14
CA ARG A 13 35.04 -24.33 -10.65
C ARG A 13 34.55 -23.34 -11.72
N GLN A 14 34.87 -23.59 -12.99
CA GLN A 14 34.55 -22.68 -14.08
C GLN A 14 33.04 -22.62 -14.34
N CYS A 15 32.33 -23.73 -14.13
CA CYS A 15 30.88 -23.77 -14.18
C CYS A 15 30.26 -22.84 -13.13
N TRP A 16 30.76 -22.86 -11.89
CA TRP A 16 30.29 -21.96 -10.83
C TRP A 16 30.58 -20.48 -11.11
N ILE A 17 31.77 -20.16 -11.63
CA ILE A 17 32.13 -18.79 -12.02
C ILE A 17 31.22 -18.29 -13.15
N ALA A 18 31.00 -19.13 -14.17
CA ALA A 18 30.07 -18.81 -15.27
C ALA A 18 28.63 -18.55 -14.77
N HIS A 19 28.26 -19.14 -13.62
CA HIS A 19 26.98 -18.92 -12.94
C HIS A 19 27.02 -17.81 -11.88
N GLY A 20 28.03 -16.93 -11.92
CA GLY A 20 28.10 -15.71 -11.12
C GLY A 20 28.67 -15.88 -9.71
N ARG A 21 29.31 -17.02 -9.39
CA ARG A 21 30.06 -17.17 -8.13
C ARG A 21 31.42 -16.51 -8.22
N ARG A 22 31.89 -15.93 -7.10
CA ARG A 22 33.26 -15.41 -6.97
C ARG A 22 34.26 -16.56 -7.12
N PRO A 23 35.47 -16.33 -7.68
CA PRO A 23 36.46 -17.38 -7.87
C PRO A 23 36.78 -18.18 -6.60
N GLU A 24 36.93 -17.48 -5.47
CA GLU A 24 37.17 -18.09 -4.14
C GLU A 24 36.02 -19.00 -3.68
N HIS A 25 34.76 -18.61 -3.92
CA HIS A 25 33.58 -19.41 -3.60
C HIS A 25 33.44 -20.62 -4.52
N ALA A 26 33.73 -20.43 -5.80
CA ALA A 26 33.66 -21.47 -6.81
C ALA A 26 34.67 -22.59 -6.55
N GLU A 27 35.85 -22.26 -6.03
CA GLU A 27 36.88 -23.23 -5.66
C GLU A 27 36.43 -24.15 -4.52
N VAL A 28 35.89 -23.57 -3.43
CA VAL A 28 35.36 -24.35 -2.30
C VAL A 28 34.18 -25.23 -2.73
N LEU A 29 33.24 -24.68 -3.50
CA LEU A 29 32.10 -25.43 -4.02
C LEU A 29 32.55 -26.61 -4.88
N ALA A 30 33.43 -26.38 -5.86
CA ALA A 30 33.94 -27.42 -6.72
C ALA A 30 34.71 -28.50 -5.94
N SER A 31 35.54 -28.13 -4.96
CA SER A 31 36.25 -29.10 -4.10
C SER A 31 35.28 -30.01 -3.36
N VAL A 32 34.25 -29.44 -2.72
CA VAL A 32 33.29 -30.24 -1.95
C VAL A 32 32.46 -31.15 -2.85
N TRP A 33 32.15 -30.71 -4.08
CA TRP A 33 31.48 -31.57 -5.06
C TRP A 33 32.37 -32.69 -5.62
N LYS A 34 33.69 -32.48 -5.69
CA LYS A 34 34.67 -33.55 -6.01
C LYS A 34 34.79 -34.58 -4.88
N ASP A 35 34.79 -34.12 -3.64
CA ASP A 35 34.93 -34.99 -2.46
C ASP A 35 33.62 -35.76 -2.15
N TYR A 36 32.48 -35.14 -2.48
CA TYR A 36 31.14 -35.72 -2.25
C TYR A 36 30.26 -35.66 -3.52
N PRO A 37 30.63 -36.40 -4.59
CA PRO A 37 29.86 -36.42 -5.84
C PRO A 37 28.52 -37.14 -5.65
N ASP A 38 27.58 -36.86 -6.55
CA ASP A 38 26.34 -37.62 -6.63
C ASP A 38 26.64 -39.07 -7.01
N LEU A 39 25.92 -40.00 -6.36
CA LEU A 39 26.00 -41.41 -6.71
C LEU A 39 25.06 -41.71 -7.89
N PRO A 40 25.36 -42.73 -8.71
CA PRO A 40 24.50 -43.23 -9.77
C PRO A 40 23.06 -43.51 -9.31
N SER A 41 22.10 -43.42 -10.23
CA SER A 41 20.67 -43.55 -9.91
C SER A 41 20.26 -44.95 -9.43
N ASP A 42 21.03 -45.97 -9.80
CA ASP A 42 20.91 -47.38 -9.38
C ASP A 42 21.53 -47.66 -8.00
N ALA A 43 22.28 -46.71 -7.42
CA ALA A 43 22.78 -46.85 -6.05
C ALA A 43 21.63 -46.84 -5.01
N PRO A 44 21.76 -47.61 -3.91
CA PRO A 44 20.75 -47.66 -2.87
C PRO A 44 20.35 -46.28 -2.35
N LEU A 45 19.05 -46.02 -2.19
CA LEU A 45 18.52 -44.71 -1.80
C LEU A 45 19.16 -44.18 -0.50
N HIS A 46 19.36 -45.05 0.49
CA HIS A 46 19.93 -44.65 1.77
C HIS A 46 21.37 -44.14 1.65
N GLU A 47 22.18 -44.72 0.75
CA GLU A 47 23.55 -44.27 0.47
C GLU A 47 23.55 -42.94 -0.28
N ARG A 48 22.64 -42.75 -1.23
CA ARG A 48 22.45 -41.46 -1.93
C ARG A 48 22.07 -40.34 -0.96
N MET A 49 21.16 -40.63 -0.03
CA MET A 49 20.79 -39.68 1.02
C MET A 49 21.94 -39.39 1.99
N ALA A 50 22.70 -40.41 2.40
CA ALA A 50 23.87 -40.25 3.26
C ALA A 50 24.94 -39.37 2.58
N ARG A 51 25.18 -39.58 1.29
CA ARG A 51 26.11 -38.77 0.48
C ARG A 51 25.68 -37.30 0.41
N SER A 52 24.39 -37.05 0.16
CA SER A 52 23.84 -35.69 0.14
C SER A 52 23.98 -34.99 1.50
N ARG A 53 23.70 -35.69 2.61
CA ARG A 53 23.89 -35.16 3.97
C ARG A 53 25.35 -34.83 4.27
N ALA A 54 26.28 -35.70 3.88
CA ALA A 54 27.72 -35.47 4.06
C ALA A 54 28.19 -34.22 3.30
N ARG A 55 27.73 -34.03 2.06
CA ARG A 55 27.99 -32.81 1.28
C ARG A 55 27.44 -31.56 1.95
N VAL A 56 26.19 -31.60 2.43
CA VAL A 56 25.58 -30.46 3.16
C VAL A 56 26.36 -30.13 4.43
N ALA A 57 26.81 -31.15 5.17
CA ALA A 57 27.64 -30.95 6.36
C ALA A 57 29.00 -30.31 6.01
N ALA A 58 29.64 -30.75 4.92
CA ALA A 58 30.90 -30.18 4.44
C ALA A 58 30.76 -28.72 3.97
N LEU A 59 29.63 -28.37 3.33
CA LEU A 59 29.34 -26.99 2.89
C LEU A 59 28.90 -26.06 4.02
N ARG A 60 28.54 -26.60 5.20
CA ARG A 60 27.96 -25.79 6.29
C ARG A 60 28.88 -24.67 6.78
N PRO A 61 30.17 -24.89 7.11
CA PRO A 61 31.04 -23.83 7.57
C PRO A 61 31.21 -22.71 6.54
N PHE A 62 31.29 -23.06 5.26
CA PHE A 62 31.38 -22.12 4.15
C PHE A 62 30.11 -21.27 4.01
N ASN A 63 28.93 -21.91 4.03
CA ASN A 63 27.65 -21.20 3.96
C ASN A 63 27.41 -20.30 5.18
N ASP A 64 27.82 -20.76 6.37
CA ASP A 64 27.74 -19.97 7.60
C ASP A 64 28.66 -18.73 7.51
N ALA A 65 29.89 -18.88 7.00
CA ALA A 65 30.81 -17.76 6.77
C ALA A 65 30.28 -16.74 5.75
N ILE A 66 29.67 -17.20 4.64
CA ILE A 66 29.00 -16.31 3.67
C ILE A 66 27.86 -15.54 4.33
N ARG A 67 27.04 -16.22 5.15
CA ARG A 67 25.94 -15.58 5.86
C ARG A 67 26.44 -14.52 6.84
N GLU A 68 27.52 -14.81 7.56
CA GLU A 68 28.14 -13.86 8.48
C GLU A 68 28.76 -12.65 7.76
N GLU A 69 29.39 -12.84 6.61
CA GLU A 69 29.90 -11.74 5.78
C GLU A 69 28.76 -10.88 5.23
N ALA A 70 27.72 -11.49 4.68
CA ALA A 70 26.55 -10.79 4.18
C ALA A 70 25.86 -9.97 5.29
N GLU A 71 25.78 -10.54 6.50
CA GLU A 71 25.22 -9.85 7.66
C GLU A 71 26.11 -8.69 8.13
N ARG A 72 27.43 -8.86 8.17
CA ARG A 72 28.38 -7.75 8.45
C ARG A 72 28.24 -6.62 7.43
N GLU A 73 28.13 -6.95 6.15
CA GLU A 73 27.97 -5.95 5.09
C GLU A 73 26.60 -5.25 5.15
N ARG A 74 25.52 -5.97 5.48
CA ARG A 74 24.20 -5.39 5.76
C ARG A 74 24.31 -4.34 6.86
N GLN A 75 24.92 -4.71 8.00
CA GLN A 75 25.07 -3.80 9.13
C GLN A 75 25.92 -2.58 8.75
N ARG A 76 27.06 -2.79 8.08
CA ARG A 76 27.94 -1.72 7.61
C ARG A 76 27.22 -0.75 6.68
N THR A 77 26.49 -1.28 5.69
CA THR A 77 25.72 -0.49 4.72
C THR A 77 24.62 0.32 5.40
N ASN A 78 23.92 -0.28 6.35
CA ASN A 78 22.86 0.40 7.09
C ASN A 78 23.41 1.58 7.91
N PHE A 79 24.50 1.38 8.66
CA PHE A 79 25.14 2.48 9.38
C PHE A 79 25.66 3.57 8.43
N ALA A 80 26.32 3.18 7.32
CA ALA A 80 26.80 4.14 6.33
C ALA A 80 25.66 4.96 5.69
N CYS A 81 24.47 4.38 5.53
CA CYS A 81 23.29 5.09 5.06
C CYS A 81 22.85 6.19 6.03
N ILE A 82 22.84 5.88 7.34
CA ILE A 82 22.51 6.85 8.38
C ILE A 82 23.58 7.95 8.49
N GLU A 83 24.87 7.58 8.46
CA GLU A 83 25.99 8.55 8.44
C GLU A 83 25.89 9.52 7.26
N LYS A 84 25.57 9.02 6.05
CA LYS A 84 25.36 9.87 4.86
C LYS A 84 24.20 10.84 5.04
N ARG A 85 23.09 10.39 5.66
CA ARG A 85 21.92 11.25 5.93
C ARG A 85 22.23 12.33 6.96
N VAL A 86 23.05 12.02 7.95
CA VAL A 86 23.58 12.99 8.92
C VAL A 86 24.47 14.02 8.22
N ALA A 87 25.41 13.57 7.39
CA ALA A 87 26.31 14.44 6.65
C ALA A 87 25.58 15.36 5.64
N SER A 88 24.45 14.93 5.09
CA SER A 88 23.62 15.74 4.18
C SER A 88 22.68 16.73 4.88
N GLY A 89 22.71 16.81 6.21
CA GLY A 89 21.86 17.71 6.99
C GLY A 89 20.40 17.26 7.13
N GLN A 90 20.05 16.06 6.64
CA GLN A 90 18.70 15.48 6.76
C GLN A 90 18.49 14.72 8.07
N ILE A 91 19.12 15.22 9.13
CA ILE A 91 19.24 14.52 10.41
C ILE A 91 17.91 14.49 11.15
N ARG A 92 17.54 13.29 11.63
CA ARG A 92 16.39 13.10 12.53
C ARG A 92 16.91 12.68 13.90
N PRO A 93 16.23 13.03 15.01
CA PRO A 93 16.63 12.59 16.35
C PRO A 93 16.81 11.06 16.46
N PHE A 94 15.98 10.31 15.75
CA PHE A 94 16.08 8.86 15.64
C PHE A 94 17.40 8.39 15.00
N ASP A 95 17.84 9.08 13.95
CA ASP A 95 19.07 8.75 13.21
C ASP A 95 20.32 9.04 14.10
N GLN A 96 20.27 10.09 14.92
CA GLN A 96 21.31 10.38 15.94
C GLN A 96 21.40 9.30 17.00
N ALA A 97 20.25 8.84 17.53
CA ALA A 97 20.22 7.81 18.57
C ALA A 97 20.82 6.48 18.09
N ILE A 98 20.64 6.11 16.81
CA ILE A 98 21.27 4.92 16.21
C ILE A 98 22.81 5.05 16.19
N LEU A 99 23.33 6.21 15.79
CA LEU A 99 24.79 6.43 15.75
C LEU A 99 25.38 6.51 17.16
N GLN A 100 24.66 7.12 18.11
CA GLN A 100 25.06 7.15 19.51
C GLN A 100 25.12 5.73 20.10
N ALA A 101 24.10 4.91 19.82
CA ALA A 101 24.07 3.50 20.24
C ALA A 101 25.29 2.72 19.76
N ARG A 102 25.68 2.89 18.49
CA ARG A 102 26.89 2.28 17.96
C ARG A 102 28.14 2.79 18.65
N ALA A 103 28.27 4.10 18.84
CA ALA A 103 29.48 4.72 19.39
C ALA A 103 29.69 4.42 20.89
N GLN A 104 28.62 4.44 21.69
CA GLN A 104 28.69 4.33 23.14
C GLN A 104 28.51 2.90 23.66
N HIS A 105 27.74 2.07 22.95
CA HIS A 105 27.39 0.72 23.43
C HIS A 105 27.92 -0.40 22.53
N GLY A 106 28.53 -0.06 21.39
CA GLY A 106 29.05 -1.06 20.44
C GLY A 106 27.96 -1.95 19.84
N TYR A 107 26.70 -1.52 19.89
CA TYR A 107 25.57 -2.32 19.42
C TYR A 107 25.68 -2.62 17.93
N ASN A 108 25.26 -3.83 17.56
CA ASN A 108 24.97 -4.18 16.16
C ASN A 108 23.76 -3.38 15.65
N TRP A 109 23.50 -3.44 14.35
CA TRP A 109 22.44 -2.65 13.73
C TRP A 109 21.07 -2.82 14.42
N ASP A 110 20.63 -4.07 14.64
CA ASP A 110 19.30 -4.32 15.18
C ASP A 110 19.18 -3.84 16.64
N ALA A 111 20.20 -4.07 17.47
CA ALA A 111 20.24 -3.54 18.83
C ALA A 111 20.31 -2.00 18.86
N ALA A 112 21.04 -1.37 17.93
CA ALA A 112 21.09 0.09 17.83
C ALA A 112 19.73 0.69 17.43
N VAL A 113 18.98 0.01 16.55
CA VAL A 113 17.61 0.39 16.20
C VAL A 113 16.68 0.24 17.40
N LEU A 114 16.76 -0.86 18.16
CA LEU A 114 15.94 -1.07 19.35
C LEU A 114 16.23 -0.02 20.44
N TYR A 115 17.50 0.30 20.65
CA TYR A 115 17.90 1.42 21.52
C TYR A 115 17.26 2.73 21.08
N ALA A 116 17.37 3.07 19.79
CA ALA A 116 16.78 4.29 19.24
C ALA A 116 15.24 4.31 19.38
N GLN A 117 14.57 3.17 19.24
CA GLN A 117 13.13 3.05 19.48
C GLN A 117 12.75 3.30 20.93
N GLY A 118 13.51 2.74 21.89
CA GLY A 118 13.30 3.00 23.32
C GLY A 118 13.43 4.48 23.64
N ARG A 119 14.49 5.11 23.14
CA ARG A 119 14.75 6.56 23.34
C ARG A 119 13.69 7.44 22.69
N TYR A 120 13.27 7.09 21.47
CA TYR A 120 12.19 7.82 20.80
C TYR A 120 10.85 7.70 21.53
N ALA A 121 10.52 6.51 22.05
CA ALA A 121 9.31 6.29 22.80
C ALA A 121 9.25 7.19 24.04
N THR A 122 10.37 7.41 24.74
CA THR A 122 10.37 8.31 25.89
C THR A 122 10.22 9.77 25.50
N GLU A 123 10.96 10.22 24.49
CA GLU A 123 10.90 11.59 23.98
C GLU A 123 9.50 11.94 23.47
N ALA A 124 8.81 10.99 22.84
CA ALA A 124 7.43 11.12 22.36
C ALA A 124 6.36 10.96 23.47
N GLY A 125 6.77 10.66 24.70
CA GLY A 125 5.85 10.48 25.83
C GLY A 125 5.10 9.15 25.84
N TRP A 126 5.49 8.18 25.02
CA TRP A 126 4.78 6.91 24.90
C TRP A 126 5.11 5.96 26.07
N GLY A 127 4.18 5.04 26.34
CA GLY A 127 4.48 3.86 27.16
C GLY A 127 5.52 2.96 26.48
N PRO A 128 6.28 2.17 27.25
CA PRO A 128 7.23 1.21 26.71
C PRO A 128 6.49 0.21 25.82
N ARG A 129 6.93 0.11 24.56
CA ARG A 129 6.34 -0.70 23.50
C ARG A 129 7.46 -1.29 22.66
N ASP A 130 8.03 -2.38 23.16
CA ASP A 130 8.96 -3.20 22.39
C ASP A 130 8.19 -4.31 21.66
N PHE A 131 8.05 -4.16 20.34
CA PHE A 131 7.38 -5.15 19.49
C PHE A 131 8.31 -6.26 19.00
N SER A 132 9.61 -6.18 19.33
CA SER A 132 10.60 -7.21 18.97
C SER A 132 10.68 -8.33 20.01
N ALA A 133 10.24 -8.06 21.24
CA ALA A 133 10.21 -9.02 22.34
C ALA A 133 8.81 -9.64 22.51
N PRO A 134 8.70 -10.83 23.13
CA PRO A 134 7.42 -11.39 23.55
C PRO A 134 6.63 -10.43 24.47
N PRO A 135 5.29 -10.55 24.51
CA PRO A 135 4.47 -9.72 25.40
C PRO A 135 4.91 -9.87 26.87
N GLY A 136 5.23 -8.76 27.52
CA GLY A 136 5.70 -8.72 28.92
C GLY A 136 7.23 -8.75 29.06
N GLU A 137 7.97 -8.94 27.98
CA GLU A 137 9.43 -8.82 27.96
C GLU A 137 9.87 -7.53 27.27
N THR A 138 11.13 -7.16 27.44
CA THR A 138 11.72 -5.99 26.77
C THR A 138 13.16 -6.30 26.43
N SER A 139 13.55 -6.06 25.18
CA SER A 139 14.92 -6.20 24.73
C SER A 139 15.86 -5.34 25.59
N PRO A 140 17.03 -5.86 26.01
CA PRO A 140 17.99 -5.09 26.79
C PRO A 140 18.37 -3.76 26.14
N ALA A 141 18.53 -3.74 24.81
CA ALA A 141 18.88 -2.53 24.08
C ALA A 141 17.73 -1.51 24.09
N TYR A 142 16.48 -1.96 23.91
CA TYR A 142 15.30 -1.10 24.01
C TYR A 142 15.15 -0.53 25.43
N ALA A 143 15.24 -1.39 26.45
CA ALA A 143 15.15 -1.00 27.85
C ALA A 143 16.22 0.05 28.20
N GLN A 144 17.45 -0.13 27.72
CA GLN A 144 18.50 0.86 27.94
C GLN A 144 18.21 2.18 27.23
N GLY A 145 17.80 2.14 25.95
CA GLY A 145 17.45 3.36 25.21
C GLY A 145 16.29 4.13 25.84
N PHE A 146 15.30 3.40 26.38
CA PHE A 146 14.19 3.99 27.13
C PHE A 146 14.69 4.68 28.41
N ARG A 147 15.53 4.02 29.22
CA ARG A 147 16.10 4.66 30.43
C ARG A 147 16.97 5.88 30.09
N ASP A 148 17.82 5.77 29.08
CA ASP A 148 18.72 6.86 28.65
C ASP A 148 17.95 8.05 28.07
N GLY A 149 16.73 7.82 27.57
CA GLY A 149 15.79 8.86 27.16
C GLY A 149 14.95 9.41 28.32
N GLY A 150 15.24 9.03 29.56
CA GLY A 150 14.59 9.53 30.77
C GLY A 150 13.32 8.80 31.19
N GLY A 151 13.00 7.64 30.59
CA GLY A 151 11.85 6.84 30.97
C GLY A 151 12.12 5.96 32.18
N CYS A 152 11.07 5.72 32.97
CA CYS A 152 11.13 4.87 34.17
C CYS A 152 10.05 3.77 34.10
N PHE A 153 10.47 2.51 34.13
CA PHE A 153 9.54 1.37 34.10
C PHE A 153 8.75 1.21 35.39
N GLU A 154 9.34 1.61 36.53
CA GLU A 154 8.76 1.38 37.87
C GLU A 154 7.81 2.50 38.32
N ASP A 155 7.76 3.61 37.59
CA ASP A 155 6.91 4.74 37.95
C ASP A 155 5.61 4.73 37.13
N LEU A 156 4.51 4.46 37.82
CA LEU A 156 3.16 4.41 37.25
C LEU A 156 2.74 5.72 36.54
N PHE A 157 3.30 6.86 36.94
CA PHE A 157 2.97 8.18 36.37
C PHE A 157 4.01 8.67 35.35
N ASP A 158 5.07 7.90 35.08
CA ASP A 158 6.13 8.26 34.14
C ASP A 158 5.59 8.61 32.75
N VAL A 159 4.71 7.75 32.21
CA VAL A 159 4.08 7.95 30.90
C VAL A 159 3.27 9.24 30.86
N ALA A 160 2.48 9.51 31.91
CA ALA A 160 1.65 10.70 31.99
C ALA A 160 2.51 11.98 32.02
N ARG A 161 3.56 12.02 32.85
CA ARG A 161 4.47 13.17 32.93
C ARG A 161 5.22 13.40 31.62
N ARG A 162 5.75 12.34 31.00
CA ARG A 162 6.46 12.46 29.72
C ARG A 162 5.52 12.82 28.57
N SER A 163 4.29 12.32 28.55
CA SER A 163 3.26 12.72 27.58
C SER A 163 2.98 14.23 27.68
N TYR A 164 2.80 14.74 28.91
CA TYR A 164 2.59 16.16 29.14
C TYR A 164 3.80 17.00 28.68
N ALA A 165 5.02 16.63 29.09
CA ALA A 165 6.24 17.31 28.68
C ALA A 165 6.48 17.26 27.15
N ALA A 166 6.08 16.18 26.48
CA ALA A 166 6.17 16.05 25.03
C ALA A 166 5.18 16.98 24.32
N ALA A 167 3.96 17.14 24.86
CA ALA A 167 2.96 18.08 24.35
C ALA A 167 3.45 19.54 24.47
N THR A 168 4.01 19.93 25.63
CA THR A 168 4.58 21.28 25.82
C THR A 168 5.74 21.57 24.85
N ARG A 169 6.62 20.58 24.60
CA ARG A 169 7.70 20.71 23.60
C ARG A 169 7.20 20.89 22.16
N GLN A 170 6.01 20.37 21.83
CA GLN A 170 5.39 20.64 20.53
C GLN A 170 4.84 22.06 20.43
N GLU A 171 4.31 22.60 21.53
CA GLU A 171 3.83 23.99 21.58
C GLU A 171 4.98 24.99 21.43
N ASP A 172 6.13 24.75 22.07
CA ASP A 172 7.31 25.62 21.99
C ASP A 172 8.07 25.57 20.64
N ARG A 173 7.95 24.47 19.87
CA ARG A 173 8.58 24.36 18.53
C ARG A 173 7.90 25.20 17.46
N PHE A 174 6.69 25.69 17.72
CA PHE A 174 5.97 26.58 16.83
C PHE A 174 5.70 27.91 17.56
N PRO A 175 6.58 28.93 17.46
CA PRO A 175 6.22 30.26 17.93
C PRO A 175 4.99 30.69 17.12
N ALA A 176 3.84 30.78 17.77
CA ALA A 176 2.55 30.96 17.10
C ALA A 176 2.54 32.25 16.25
N PRO A 177 2.58 32.17 14.91
CA PRO A 177 2.03 33.23 14.09
C PRO A 177 0.51 33.04 14.13
N GLY A 178 -0.27 34.12 14.24
CA GLY A 178 -1.73 34.07 14.38
C GLY A 178 -2.36 32.93 13.59
N LYS A 179 -2.82 31.88 14.29
CA LYS A 179 -3.37 30.68 13.67
C LYS A 179 -4.60 31.10 12.86
N ALA A 180 -4.44 31.17 11.54
CA ALA A 180 -5.52 30.75 10.68
C ALA A 180 -5.90 29.33 11.15
N LEU A 181 -7.16 29.12 11.54
CA LEU A 181 -7.66 27.80 11.87
C LEU A 181 -7.49 26.90 10.62
N VAL A 182 -6.36 26.21 10.51
CA VAL A 182 -6.18 25.10 9.57
C VAL A 182 -6.95 23.91 10.15
N SER A 183 -8.27 24.01 10.09
CA SER A 183 -9.20 22.92 10.43
C SER A 183 -9.34 21.91 9.29
N ARG A 184 -8.67 22.14 8.16
CA ARG A 184 -8.75 21.28 6.96
C ARG A 184 -7.35 20.80 6.57
N PRO A 185 -7.10 19.48 6.53
CA PRO A 185 -5.80 18.96 6.11
C PRO A 185 -5.52 19.36 4.66
N ALA A 186 -4.27 19.75 4.37
CA ALA A 186 -3.88 20.10 3.01
C ALA A 186 -4.01 18.88 2.08
N PRO A 187 -4.48 19.03 0.83
CA PRO A 187 -4.54 17.98 -0.18
C PRO A 187 -3.30 17.09 -0.29
N SER A 188 -2.09 17.63 -0.18
CA SER A 188 -0.85 16.82 -0.18
C SER A 188 -0.78 15.77 0.95
N SER A 189 -1.50 15.96 2.04
CA SER A 189 -1.58 15.00 3.15
C SER A 189 -2.68 13.94 2.98
N TRP A 190 -3.55 14.08 1.98
CA TRP A 190 -4.67 13.15 1.80
C TRP A 190 -4.19 11.77 1.31
N PRO A 191 -4.90 10.69 1.70
CA PRO A 191 -4.56 9.34 1.28
C PRO A 191 -4.78 9.14 -0.23
N SER A 192 -4.13 8.13 -0.79
CA SER A 192 -4.38 7.70 -2.16
C SER A 192 -5.70 6.94 -2.29
N PRO A 193 -6.42 7.02 -3.43
CA PRO A 193 -7.62 6.26 -3.66
C PRO A 193 -7.50 4.75 -3.40
N THR A 194 -8.43 4.22 -2.62
CA THR A 194 -8.53 2.78 -2.30
C THR A 194 -9.93 2.22 -2.59
N ASP A 195 -10.18 0.94 -2.34
CA ASP A 195 -11.52 0.36 -2.47
C ASP A 195 -12.38 0.50 -1.20
N ALA A 196 -11.79 0.98 -0.09
CA ALA A 196 -12.43 1.00 1.21
C ALA A 196 -13.58 2.01 1.37
N PRO A 197 -13.50 3.25 0.83
CA PRO A 197 -14.59 4.22 0.97
C PRO A 197 -15.91 3.72 0.36
N ARG A 198 -17.02 4.21 0.93
CA ARG A 198 -18.35 3.90 0.41
C ARG A 198 -18.52 4.53 -0.99
N PRO A 199 -19.14 3.82 -1.94
CA PRO A 199 -19.60 4.41 -3.18
C PRO A 199 -20.44 5.67 -2.97
N ALA A 200 -20.40 6.58 -3.93
CA ALA A 200 -21.09 7.87 -3.89
C ALA A 200 -21.75 8.16 -5.24
N LEU A 201 -22.94 8.79 -5.20
CA LEU A 201 -23.64 9.26 -6.39
C LEU A 201 -22.76 10.21 -7.17
N TRP A 202 -22.70 10.06 -8.50
CA TRP A 202 -21.89 10.93 -9.35
C TRP A 202 -22.14 12.42 -9.12
N SER A 203 -23.39 12.83 -8.86
CA SER A 203 -23.78 14.20 -8.49
C SER A 203 -23.15 14.72 -7.20
N LYS A 204 -22.75 13.84 -6.29
CA LYS A 204 -22.09 14.14 -5.00
C LYS A 204 -20.57 14.01 -5.08
N ARG A 205 -20.00 13.79 -6.27
CA ARG A 205 -18.55 13.64 -6.45
C ARG A 205 -17.95 14.89 -7.07
N THR A 206 -16.79 15.29 -6.56
CA THR A 206 -15.98 16.36 -7.12
C THR A 206 -14.57 15.85 -7.41
N VAL A 207 -14.02 16.27 -8.54
CA VAL A 207 -12.61 16.06 -8.87
C VAL A 207 -11.98 17.39 -9.24
N ILE A 208 -10.83 17.70 -8.64
CA ILE A 208 -10.01 18.87 -8.99
C ILE A 208 -8.74 18.36 -9.67
N ILE A 209 -8.47 18.85 -10.88
CA ILE A 209 -7.36 18.39 -11.71
C ILE A 209 -6.44 19.58 -11.98
N GLY A 210 -5.15 19.42 -11.70
CA GLY A 210 -4.14 20.41 -12.05
C GLY A 210 -4.07 20.62 -13.57
N ALA A 211 -3.91 21.87 -14.02
CA ALA A 211 -3.91 22.23 -15.43
C ALA A 211 -2.85 21.49 -16.24
N ALA A 212 -1.65 21.25 -15.66
CA ALA A 212 -0.60 20.48 -16.31
C ALA A 212 -1.02 19.01 -16.51
N THR A 213 -1.72 18.45 -15.53
CA THR A 213 -2.23 17.07 -15.59
C THR A 213 -3.41 16.94 -16.56
N ALA A 214 -4.32 17.90 -16.55
CA ALA A 214 -5.47 17.93 -17.45
C ALA A 214 -5.06 18.05 -18.93
N SER A 215 -4.00 18.81 -19.21
CA SER A 215 -3.47 19.01 -20.56
C SER A 215 -2.62 17.84 -21.07
N ASN A 216 -2.19 16.93 -20.17
CA ASN A 216 -1.37 15.78 -20.53
C ASN A 216 -2.23 14.63 -21.10
N ALA A 217 -2.49 14.68 -22.41
CA ALA A 217 -3.24 13.64 -23.11
C ALA A 217 -2.60 12.24 -22.97
N ALA A 218 -1.28 12.14 -22.86
CA ALA A 218 -0.56 10.86 -22.70
C ALA A 218 -0.83 10.20 -21.32
N ALA A 219 -1.24 10.98 -20.32
CA ALA A 219 -1.67 10.43 -19.03
C ALA A 219 -2.99 9.66 -19.14
N GLY A 220 -3.87 10.04 -20.09
CA GLY A 220 -5.14 9.37 -20.40
C GLY A 220 -6.22 9.49 -19.31
N LEU A 221 -6.02 10.35 -18.30
CA LEU A 221 -6.89 10.45 -17.13
C LEU A 221 -8.27 11.02 -17.47
N MET A 222 -8.33 12.05 -18.31
CA MET A 222 -9.60 12.63 -18.78
C MET A 222 -10.42 11.63 -19.58
N THR A 223 -9.77 10.87 -20.47
CA THR A 223 -10.42 9.80 -21.24
C THR A 223 -10.98 8.71 -20.32
N MET A 224 -10.26 8.34 -19.26
CA MET A 224 -10.76 7.35 -18.29
C MET A 224 -12.00 7.85 -17.53
N LEU A 225 -12.05 9.14 -17.17
CA LEU A 225 -13.19 9.76 -16.52
C LEU A 225 -14.40 9.79 -17.46
N GLN A 226 -14.22 10.26 -18.70
CA GLN A 226 -15.27 10.33 -19.73
C GLN A 226 -15.83 8.96 -20.12
N ALA A 227 -15.04 7.90 -19.98
CA ALA A 227 -15.48 6.55 -20.28
C ALA A 227 -16.45 5.96 -19.24
N GLN A 228 -16.67 6.63 -18.10
CA GLN A 228 -17.63 6.16 -17.09
C GLN A 228 -19.05 6.65 -17.39
N PRO A 229 -20.06 5.77 -17.30
CA PRO A 229 -21.46 6.20 -17.25
C PRO A 229 -21.70 7.12 -16.06
N GLY A 230 -22.41 8.24 -16.26
CA GLY A 230 -22.73 9.20 -15.20
C GLY A 230 -21.64 10.22 -14.88
N HIS A 231 -20.47 10.16 -15.54
CA HIS A 231 -19.36 11.10 -15.30
C HIS A 231 -19.76 12.57 -15.51
N GLU A 232 -20.75 12.83 -16.35
CA GLU A 232 -21.33 14.14 -16.63
C GLU A 232 -22.00 14.79 -15.42
N MET A 233 -22.44 13.99 -14.44
CA MET A 233 -23.02 14.49 -13.19
C MET A 233 -21.94 14.87 -12.17
N ALA A 234 -20.67 14.46 -12.39
CA ALA A 234 -19.56 14.81 -11.52
C ALA A 234 -19.15 16.27 -11.67
N HIS A 235 -18.78 16.90 -10.56
CA HIS A 235 -18.22 18.25 -10.56
C HIS A 235 -16.73 18.19 -10.88
N ILE A 236 -16.35 18.66 -12.06
CA ILE A 236 -14.96 18.59 -12.54
C ILE A 236 -14.39 20.00 -12.58
N ILE A 237 -13.40 20.26 -11.74
CA ILE A 237 -12.73 21.55 -11.59
C ILE A 237 -11.30 21.44 -12.11
N ILE A 238 -10.86 22.44 -12.89
CA ILE A 238 -9.48 22.60 -13.32
C ILE A 238 -8.83 23.66 -12.44
N ALA A 239 -7.70 23.31 -11.85
CA ALA A 239 -6.86 24.18 -11.04
C ALA A 239 -5.66 24.65 -11.88
N ASP A 240 -5.57 25.94 -12.15
CA ASP A 240 -4.52 26.55 -12.96
C ASP A 240 -3.85 27.67 -12.14
N VAL A 241 -2.54 27.58 -11.94
CA VAL A 241 -1.77 28.54 -11.12
C VAL A 241 -1.95 29.99 -11.58
N GLY A 242 -2.11 30.21 -12.89
CA GLY A 242 -2.25 31.54 -13.49
C GLY A 242 -3.70 32.00 -13.69
N ARG A 243 -4.66 31.07 -13.79
CA ARG A 243 -6.07 31.37 -14.10
C ARG A 243 -7.05 31.10 -12.95
N GLY A 244 -6.59 30.46 -11.89
CA GLY A 244 -7.41 30.08 -10.75
C GLY A 244 -8.17 28.77 -10.96
N PHE A 245 -9.31 28.63 -10.29
CA PHE A 245 -10.19 27.47 -10.38
C PHE A 245 -11.32 27.72 -11.38
N ARG A 246 -11.60 26.73 -12.24
CA ARG A 246 -12.71 26.80 -13.20
C ARG A 246 -13.38 25.45 -13.41
N ALA A 247 -14.67 25.45 -13.74
CA ALA A 247 -15.32 24.22 -14.18
C ALA A 247 -14.73 23.79 -15.55
N TRP A 248 -14.48 22.49 -15.70
CA TRP A 248 -13.85 21.93 -16.91
C TRP A 248 -14.65 22.21 -18.19
N ARG A 249 -15.98 22.23 -18.12
CA ARG A 249 -16.89 22.50 -19.24
C ARG A 249 -17.46 23.92 -19.27
N SER A 250 -16.87 24.87 -18.54
CA SER A 250 -17.33 26.25 -18.60
C SER A 250 -17.00 26.86 -19.97
N ALA A 251 -18.03 27.36 -20.66
CA ALA A 251 -17.88 28.16 -21.89
C ALA A 251 -17.46 29.60 -21.58
N GLU A 252 -17.56 30.04 -20.32
CA GLU A 252 -17.19 31.40 -19.94
C GLU A 252 -15.66 31.56 -19.90
N PRO A 253 -15.14 32.71 -20.40
CA PRO A 253 -13.72 33.01 -20.31
C PRO A 253 -13.28 33.00 -18.83
N ALA A 254 -12.06 32.50 -18.59
CA ALA A 254 -11.50 32.43 -17.23
C ALA A 254 -11.51 33.82 -16.60
N GLN A 255 -12.40 34.05 -15.65
CA GLN A 255 -12.44 35.31 -14.91
C GLN A 255 -11.19 35.36 -14.03
N THR A 256 -10.30 36.32 -14.27
CA THR A 256 -9.25 36.70 -13.32
C THR A 256 -9.90 37.30 -12.08
N GLY A 257 -10.17 36.45 -11.10
CA GLY A 257 -10.75 36.80 -9.82
C GLY A 257 -9.99 36.13 -8.69
N ASN A 258 -10.33 36.46 -7.44
CA ASN A 258 -9.72 35.81 -6.28
C ASN A 258 -10.04 34.30 -6.30
N PRO A 259 -9.03 33.39 -6.25
CA PRO A 259 -9.26 31.94 -6.26
C PRO A 259 -10.22 31.44 -5.17
N ALA A 260 -10.28 32.15 -4.03
CA ALA A 260 -11.23 31.85 -2.96
C ALA A 260 -12.69 32.09 -3.39
N ASP A 261 -12.96 33.15 -4.15
CA ASP A 261 -14.29 33.47 -4.66
C ASP A 261 -14.71 32.50 -5.76
N GLN A 262 -13.76 32.11 -6.63
CA GLN A 262 -13.98 31.10 -7.66
C GLN A 262 -14.37 29.75 -7.06
N LEU A 263 -13.63 29.27 -6.04
CA LEU A 263 -13.99 28.02 -5.35
C LEU A 263 -15.34 28.13 -4.66
N ARG A 264 -15.64 29.26 -4.00
CA ARG A 264 -16.95 29.47 -3.38
C ARG A 264 -18.08 29.39 -4.40
N ALA A 265 -17.91 30.01 -5.57
CA ALA A 265 -18.88 29.94 -6.66
C ALA A 265 -19.02 28.52 -7.22
N LEU A 266 -17.90 27.81 -7.41
CA LEU A 266 -17.89 26.43 -7.94
C LEU A 266 -18.48 25.40 -6.99
N PHE A 267 -18.52 25.67 -5.68
CA PHE A 267 -19.17 24.84 -4.68
C PHE A 267 -20.53 25.37 -4.24
N ALA A 268 -21.01 26.49 -4.80
CA ALA A 268 -22.29 27.06 -4.42
C ALA A 268 -23.43 26.08 -4.76
N GLY A 269 -24.22 25.71 -3.75
CA GLY A 269 -25.33 24.76 -3.91
C GLY A 269 -24.90 23.30 -4.09
N ILE A 270 -23.61 22.98 -3.92
CA ILE A 270 -23.06 21.64 -4.06
C ILE A 270 -22.58 21.16 -2.69
N GLU A 271 -23.04 19.99 -2.30
CA GLU A 271 -22.59 19.30 -1.08
C GLU A 271 -21.89 18.01 -1.51
N PRO A 272 -20.57 18.07 -1.77
CA PRO A 272 -19.84 16.89 -2.21
C PRO A 272 -19.55 15.94 -1.04
N ASP A 273 -19.78 14.65 -1.27
CA ASP A 273 -19.45 13.58 -0.31
C ASP A 273 -18.07 12.97 -0.58
N ASP A 274 -17.58 13.07 -1.81
CA ASP A 274 -16.33 12.45 -2.29
C ASP A 274 -15.54 13.44 -3.14
N LEU A 275 -14.35 13.83 -2.66
CA LEU A 275 -13.46 14.78 -3.30
C LEU A 275 -12.12 14.13 -3.65
N LEU A 276 -11.76 14.17 -4.94
CA LEU A 276 -10.49 13.70 -5.46
C LEU A 276 -9.63 14.84 -5.98
N ILE A 277 -8.34 14.86 -5.62
CA ILE A 277 -7.35 15.76 -6.21
C ILE A 277 -6.42 14.97 -7.15
N ILE A 278 -6.27 15.45 -8.38
CA ILE A 278 -5.36 14.91 -9.38
C ILE A 278 -4.40 16.01 -9.81
N ALA A 279 -3.34 16.20 -9.04
CA ALA A 279 -2.31 17.20 -9.30
C ALA A 279 -0.97 16.72 -8.74
N ASP A 280 0.12 17.25 -9.28
CA ASP A 280 1.48 17.01 -8.79
C ASP A 280 2.31 18.31 -8.91
N GLY A 281 3.45 18.36 -8.23
CA GLY A 281 4.38 19.49 -8.30
C GLY A 281 3.73 20.84 -7.98
N GLU A 282 3.91 21.82 -8.87
CA GLU A 282 3.45 23.20 -8.68
C GLU A 282 1.93 23.32 -8.58
N ASP A 283 1.17 22.57 -9.39
CA ASP A 283 -0.30 22.56 -9.34
C ASP A 283 -0.79 22.11 -7.95
N LEU A 284 -0.16 21.06 -7.37
CA LEU A 284 -0.54 20.55 -6.06
C LEU A 284 -0.18 21.57 -4.95
N ALA A 285 1.02 22.14 -4.99
CA ALA A 285 1.45 23.17 -4.04
C ALA A 285 0.55 24.42 -4.10
N TRP A 286 0.05 24.77 -5.29
CA TRP A 286 -0.92 25.84 -5.47
C TRP A 286 -2.28 25.50 -4.87
N ILE A 287 -2.81 24.29 -5.12
CA ILE A 287 -4.07 23.83 -4.52
C ILE A 287 -3.97 23.79 -2.98
N ASP A 288 -2.84 23.35 -2.42
CA ASP A 288 -2.60 23.32 -0.97
C ASP A 288 -2.73 24.69 -0.30
N ARG A 289 -2.28 25.78 -0.96
CA ARG A 289 -2.45 27.15 -0.45
C ARG A 289 -3.91 27.58 -0.32
N HIS A 290 -4.81 26.92 -1.05
CA HIS A 290 -6.25 27.17 -1.03
C HIS A 290 -7.05 26.08 -0.29
N ALA A 291 -6.38 25.16 0.42
CA ALA A 291 -7.03 24.06 1.14
C ALA A 291 -8.12 24.53 2.13
N GLY A 292 -7.93 25.70 2.75
CA GLY A 292 -8.93 26.31 3.65
C GLY A 292 -10.27 26.62 3.00
N MET A 293 -10.35 26.63 1.66
CA MET A 293 -11.56 26.90 0.89
C MET A 293 -12.25 25.63 0.38
N LEU A 294 -11.59 24.46 0.45
CA LEU A 294 -12.15 23.20 -0.01
C LEU A 294 -13.18 22.66 0.99
N PRO A 295 -14.30 22.07 0.55
CA PRO A 295 -15.29 21.48 1.46
C PRO A 295 -14.67 20.30 2.23
N LEU A 296 -15.16 20.09 3.46
CA LEU A 296 -14.86 18.87 4.19
C LEU A 296 -15.83 17.79 3.74
N CYS A 297 -15.30 16.83 2.98
CA CYS A 297 -16.08 15.71 2.46
C CYS A 297 -15.89 14.48 3.34
N ARG A 298 -16.86 13.55 3.29
CA ARG A 298 -16.74 12.24 3.94
C ARG A 298 -15.51 11.47 3.43
N THR A 299 -15.21 11.59 2.14
CA THR A 299 -14.02 11.02 1.51
C THR A 299 -13.22 12.14 0.85
N MET A 300 -11.95 12.26 1.22
CA MET A 300 -10.98 13.18 0.60
C MET A 300 -9.73 12.38 0.25
N GLU A 301 -9.40 12.30 -1.03
CA GLU A 301 -8.30 11.48 -1.54
C GLU A 301 -7.49 12.26 -2.59
N ARG A 302 -6.24 11.87 -2.81
CA ARG A 302 -5.43 12.43 -3.91
C ARG A 302 -4.66 11.36 -4.67
N THR A 303 -4.43 11.57 -5.95
CA THR A 303 -3.49 10.70 -6.68
C THR A 303 -2.06 11.01 -6.27
N CYS A 304 -1.22 9.98 -6.17
CA CYS A 304 0.18 10.08 -5.76
C CYS A 304 1.07 9.30 -6.72
N ASN A 305 2.35 9.69 -6.76
CA ASN A 305 3.43 8.96 -7.42
C ASN A 305 3.32 8.97 -8.97
N SER A 306 3.88 7.94 -9.63
CA SER A 306 3.99 7.86 -11.10
C SER A 306 2.64 7.85 -11.83
N ALA A 307 2.63 8.27 -13.11
CA ALA A 307 1.43 8.25 -13.96
C ALA A 307 0.72 6.88 -14.04
N ILE A 308 1.48 5.78 -13.98
CA ILE A 308 0.90 4.42 -13.94
C ILE A 308 0.09 4.22 -12.66
N GLN A 309 0.61 4.67 -11.51
CA GLN A 309 -0.05 4.57 -10.22
C GLN A 309 -1.25 5.52 -10.14
N GLN A 310 -1.12 6.75 -10.64
CA GLN A 310 -2.24 7.70 -10.73
C GLN A 310 -3.40 7.12 -11.54
N ARG A 311 -3.13 6.44 -12.67
CA ARG A 311 -4.19 5.72 -13.40
C ARG A 311 -4.82 4.61 -12.58
N ALA A 312 -4.04 3.84 -11.83
CA ALA A 312 -4.60 2.77 -10.98
C ALA A 312 -5.47 3.34 -9.85
N GLN A 313 -5.03 4.42 -9.22
CA GLN A 313 -5.76 5.15 -8.19
C GLN A 313 -7.04 5.78 -8.74
N LEU A 314 -6.96 6.44 -9.91
CA LEU A 314 -8.14 6.98 -10.57
C LEU A 314 -9.15 5.86 -10.87
N ARG A 315 -8.73 4.68 -11.35
CA ARG A 315 -9.66 3.54 -11.54
C ARG A 315 -10.37 3.16 -10.24
N ALA A 316 -9.63 3.05 -9.13
CA ALA A 316 -10.22 2.71 -7.84
C ALA A 316 -11.27 3.73 -7.41
N TRP A 317 -11.01 5.03 -7.64
CA TRP A 317 -11.99 6.07 -7.41
C TRP A 317 -13.20 5.96 -8.37
N LEU A 318 -12.98 5.82 -9.67
CA LEU A 318 -14.05 5.71 -10.68
C LEU A 318 -14.99 4.53 -10.42
N GLU A 319 -14.45 3.37 -10.01
CA GLU A 319 -15.22 2.15 -9.69
C GLU A 319 -16.17 2.31 -8.48
N ARG A 320 -16.10 3.42 -7.74
CA ARG A 320 -17.01 3.76 -6.63
C ARG A 320 -18.11 4.76 -7.03
N GLY A 321 -18.23 5.12 -8.31
CA GLY A 321 -19.30 5.98 -8.80
C GLY A 321 -20.64 5.24 -8.84
N LEU A 322 -21.71 5.91 -8.42
CA LEU A 322 -23.08 5.42 -8.47
C LEU A 322 -23.92 6.28 -9.41
N CYS A 323 -24.69 5.64 -10.28
CA CYS A 323 -25.78 6.27 -11.00
C CYS A 323 -27.03 6.37 -10.09
N GLU A 324 -27.97 7.24 -10.46
CA GLU A 324 -29.25 7.33 -9.74
C GLU A 324 -29.99 5.98 -9.75
N GLY A 325 -30.58 5.62 -8.61
CA GLY A 325 -31.26 4.34 -8.43
C GLY A 325 -30.34 3.14 -8.14
N GLU A 326 -29.02 3.27 -8.32
CA GLU A 326 -28.08 2.20 -7.98
C GLU A 326 -27.77 2.17 -6.48
N VAL A 327 -27.63 0.96 -5.92
CA VAL A 327 -27.12 0.77 -4.56
C VAL A 327 -25.96 -0.21 -4.59
N LEU A 328 -24.83 0.21 -4.01
CA LEU A 328 -23.64 -0.60 -3.86
C LEU A 328 -23.14 -0.56 -2.42
N ALA A 329 -22.71 -1.70 -1.91
CA ALA A 329 -22.09 -1.76 -0.61
C ALA A 329 -20.70 -1.10 -0.63
N GLY A 330 -20.38 -0.43 0.49
CA GLY A 330 -19.02 -0.04 0.80
C GLY A 330 -18.27 -1.13 1.54
N GLY A 331 -16.99 -0.88 1.82
CA GLY A 331 -16.12 -1.78 2.58
C GLY A 331 -15.00 -2.39 1.75
N HIS A 332 -13.95 -2.81 2.46
CA HIS A 332 -12.75 -3.38 1.85
C HIS A 332 -13.00 -4.81 1.36
N ILE A 333 -12.69 -5.08 0.09
CA ILE A 333 -12.79 -6.41 -0.48
C ILE A 333 -11.50 -7.18 -0.20
N ARG A 334 -11.61 -8.25 0.58
CA ARG A 334 -10.46 -9.11 0.88
C ARG A 334 -10.20 -10.06 -0.28
N TRP A 335 -9.09 -9.87 -0.98
CA TRP A 335 -8.69 -10.69 -2.11
C TRP A 335 -7.78 -11.84 -1.67
N THR A 336 -8.07 -13.05 -2.13
CA THR A 336 -7.25 -14.24 -1.88
C THR A 336 -7.01 -14.99 -3.18
N LYS A 337 -5.82 -15.59 -3.32
CA LYS A 337 -5.50 -16.50 -4.43
C LYS A 337 -5.64 -17.93 -3.93
N LEU A 338 -6.64 -18.66 -4.41
CA LEU A 338 -6.86 -20.08 -4.10
C LEU A 338 -6.34 -20.94 -5.24
N ALA A 339 -6.19 -22.25 -5.01
CA ALA A 339 -5.77 -23.21 -6.03
C ALA A 339 -6.68 -23.17 -7.29
N GLN A 340 -7.96 -22.81 -7.12
CA GLN A 340 -8.94 -22.70 -8.20
C GLN A 340 -8.99 -21.32 -8.87
N GLY A 341 -8.22 -20.32 -8.41
CA GLY A 341 -8.15 -18.99 -9.01
C GLY A 341 -8.30 -17.84 -8.02
N LEU A 342 -8.64 -16.66 -8.55
CA LEU A 342 -8.89 -15.45 -7.76
C LEU A 342 -10.22 -15.58 -7.02
N SER A 343 -10.23 -15.19 -5.74
CA SER A 343 -11.43 -15.03 -4.94
C SER A 343 -11.43 -13.68 -4.22
N GLY A 344 -12.60 -13.08 -4.09
CA GLY A 344 -12.82 -11.83 -3.37
C GLY A 344 -13.95 -11.97 -2.36
N ARG A 345 -13.83 -11.36 -1.19
CA ARG A 345 -14.85 -11.42 -0.14
C ARG A 345 -15.27 -10.05 0.33
N LEU A 346 -16.57 -9.85 0.45
CA LEU A 346 -17.20 -8.66 1.02
C LEU A 346 -18.36 -9.09 1.92
N GLY A 347 -18.20 -8.93 3.24
CA GLY A 347 -19.19 -9.38 4.21
C GLY A 347 -19.37 -10.90 4.22
N GLU A 348 -20.57 -11.35 3.92
CA GLU A 348 -20.96 -12.76 3.79
C GLU A 348 -20.79 -13.33 2.38
N PHE A 349 -20.62 -12.47 1.38
CA PHE A 349 -20.50 -12.87 -0.01
C PHE A 349 -19.06 -13.14 -0.43
N VAL A 350 -18.90 -14.18 -1.23
CA VAL A 350 -17.62 -14.60 -1.82
C VAL A 350 -17.79 -14.65 -3.34
N ALA A 351 -16.99 -13.89 -4.07
CA ALA A 351 -16.86 -14.02 -5.51
C ALA A 351 -15.76 -15.02 -5.85
N ARG A 352 -16.04 -15.93 -6.77
CA ARG A 352 -15.11 -16.96 -7.21
C ARG A 352 -15.14 -17.14 -8.73
N TYR A 353 -13.98 -17.47 -9.29
CA TYR A 353 -13.89 -17.95 -10.67
C TYR A 353 -14.29 -19.42 -10.70
N ALA A 354 -15.35 -19.77 -11.44
CA ALA A 354 -15.83 -21.14 -11.52
C ALA A 354 -15.07 -21.93 -12.60
N HIS A 355 -15.27 -21.60 -13.88
CA HIS A 355 -14.64 -22.28 -15.02
C HIS A 355 -14.77 -21.47 -16.31
N LYS A 356 -14.20 -21.96 -17.42
CA LYS A 356 -14.46 -21.39 -18.75
C LYS A 356 -15.87 -21.73 -19.20
N ALA A 357 -16.66 -20.74 -19.60
CA ALA A 357 -18.00 -20.96 -20.13
C ALA A 357 -17.95 -21.41 -21.59
N GLN A 358 -18.88 -22.29 -22.01
CA GLN A 358 -19.07 -22.69 -23.40
C GLN A 358 -20.20 -21.84 -24.03
N PRO A 359 -20.08 -21.43 -25.32
CA PRO A 359 -18.98 -21.67 -26.24
C PRO A 359 -17.76 -20.76 -26.01
N ARG A 360 -17.90 -19.61 -25.31
CA ARG A 360 -16.79 -18.70 -24.98
C ARG A 360 -17.07 -17.92 -23.70
N GLY A 361 -16.03 -17.71 -22.88
CA GLY A 361 -16.05 -16.81 -21.72
C GLY A 361 -15.53 -17.44 -20.43
N HIS A 362 -15.72 -16.73 -19.34
CA HIS A 362 -15.27 -17.07 -17.99
C HIS A 362 -16.43 -16.88 -17.03
N ARG A 363 -16.87 -17.96 -16.38
CA ARG A 363 -17.97 -17.94 -15.43
C ARG A 363 -17.47 -17.50 -14.05
N LEU A 364 -18.13 -16.49 -13.51
CA LEU A 364 -17.97 -15.98 -12.15
C LEU A 364 -19.23 -16.33 -11.36
N VAL A 365 -19.05 -16.66 -10.09
CA VAL A 365 -20.16 -17.01 -9.19
C VAL A 365 -20.01 -16.26 -7.87
N ILE A 366 -21.13 -15.82 -7.31
CA ILE A 366 -21.25 -15.30 -5.95
C ILE A 366 -21.86 -16.39 -5.08
N GLU A 367 -21.13 -16.72 -4.01
CA GLU A 367 -21.47 -17.74 -3.04
C GLU A 367 -21.64 -17.09 -1.66
N LEU A 368 -22.46 -17.69 -0.81
CA LEU A 368 -22.47 -17.43 0.62
C LEU A 368 -21.26 -18.09 1.29
N ARG A 369 -21.03 -17.81 2.57
CA ARG A 369 -19.88 -18.38 3.32
C ARG A 369 -19.83 -19.91 3.30
N ASP A 370 -20.99 -20.54 3.20
CA ASP A 370 -21.15 -21.99 3.26
C ASP A 370 -20.93 -22.66 1.89
N GLY A 371 -20.66 -21.88 0.84
CA GLY A 371 -20.37 -22.35 -0.52
C GLY A 371 -21.59 -22.42 -1.43
N ASP A 372 -22.80 -22.17 -0.90
CA ASP A 372 -24.03 -22.16 -1.68
C ASP A 372 -24.11 -20.91 -2.58
N PRO A 373 -24.65 -21.01 -3.81
CA PRO A 373 -24.91 -19.86 -4.65
C PRO A 373 -25.82 -18.84 -3.94
N ALA A 374 -25.48 -17.56 -4.02
CA ALA A 374 -26.26 -16.49 -3.40
C ALA A 374 -27.56 -16.23 -4.18
N ILE A 375 -28.54 -17.13 -4.06
CA ILE A 375 -29.86 -17.03 -4.70
C ILE A 375 -30.82 -16.29 -3.76
N GLY A 376 -31.79 -15.56 -4.33
CA GLY A 376 -32.84 -14.92 -3.56
C GLY A 376 -32.45 -13.56 -3.00
N PHE A 377 -31.51 -12.85 -3.65
CA PHE A 377 -31.19 -11.46 -3.33
C PHE A 377 -31.77 -10.55 -4.42
N MET A 378 -32.33 -9.41 -4.06
CA MET A 378 -32.92 -8.45 -5.01
C MET A 378 -32.39 -7.03 -4.83
N THR A 379 -32.44 -6.24 -5.91
CA THR A 379 -32.22 -4.79 -5.84
C THR A 379 -33.31 -4.11 -5.02
N PRO A 380 -33.09 -2.88 -4.52
CA PRO A 380 -34.15 -2.10 -3.87
C PRO A 380 -35.40 -1.88 -4.74
N GLN A 381 -35.25 -1.97 -6.07
CA GLN A 381 -36.33 -1.87 -7.04
C GLN A 381 -37.08 -3.19 -7.25
N GLY A 382 -36.69 -4.27 -6.56
CA GLY A 382 -37.33 -5.58 -6.61
C GLY A 382 -36.81 -6.51 -7.70
N GLU A 383 -35.70 -6.18 -8.37
CA GLU A 383 -35.12 -7.05 -9.41
C GLU A 383 -34.23 -8.13 -8.79
N LEU A 384 -34.50 -9.39 -9.09
CA LEU A 384 -33.67 -10.50 -8.61
C LEU A 384 -32.26 -10.46 -9.22
N LEU A 385 -31.25 -10.59 -8.36
CA LEU A 385 -29.86 -10.68 -8.76
C LEU A 385 -29.51 -12.11 -9.17
N ASN A 386 -28.83 -12.24 -10.30
CA ASN A 386 -28.23 -13.50 -10.72
C ASN A 386 -26.86 -13.67 -10.04
N PRO A 387 -26.62 -14.73 -9.25
CA PRO A 387 -25.32 -14.98 -8.62
C PRO A 387 -24.23 -15.32 -9.63
N GLU A 388 -24.58 -15.52 -10.90
CA GLU A 388 -23.63 -15.90 -11.95
C GLU A 388 -23.48 -14.82 -13.02
N ALA A 389 -22.24 -14.66 -13.50
CA ALA A 389 -21.94 -13.81 -14.65
C ALA A 389 -20.91 -14.48 -15.56
N ILE A 390 -21.05 -14.28 -16.87
CA ILE A 390 -20.07 -14.73 -17.87
C ILE A 390 -19.34 -13.50 -18.41
N ILE A 391 -18.01 -13.49 -18.29
CA ILE A 391 -17.18 -12.42 -18.84
C ILE A 391 -16.34 -12.94 -20.00
N THR A 392 -16.09 -12.10 -20.99
CA THR A 392 -15.34 -12.48 -22.20
C THR A 392 -13.83 -12.36 -22.03
N ASN A 393 -13.35 -11.50 -21.13
CA ASN A 393 -11.94 -11.21 -20.92
C ASN A 393 -11.53 -11.40 -19.45
N LYS A 394 -10.65 -12.38 -19.21
CA LYS A 394 -10.12 -12.70 -17.87
C LYS A 394 -9.36 -11.53 -17.22
N ALA A 395 -8.80 -10.60 -18.00
CA ALA A 395 -8.09 -9.43 -17.45
C ALA A 395 -9.01 -8.51 -16.63
N HIS A 396 -10.31 -8.50 -16.91
CA HIS A 396 -11.31 -7.70 -16.18
C HIS A 396 -11.99 -8.48 -15.05
N MET A 397 -11.57 -9.72 -14.78
CA MET A 397 -12.20 -10.60 -13.78
C MET A 397 -12.31 -9.95 -12.40
N ARG A 398 -11.23 -9.34 -11.91
CA ARG A 398 -11.24 -8.68 -10.59
C ARG A 398 -12.27 -7.55 -10.51
N ARG A 399 -12.38 -6.74 -11.57
CA ARG A 399 -13.37 -5.65 -11.67
C ARG A 399 -14.80 -6.21 -11.63
N HIS A 400 -15.09 -7.22 -12.44
CA HIS A 400 -16.42 -7.83 -12.47
C HIS A 400 -16.79 -8.49 -11.14
N MET A 401 -15.86 -9.23 -10.52
CA MET A 401 -16.06 -9.80 -9.19
C MET A 401 -16.35 -8.72 -8.13
N ALA A 402 -15.61 -7.60 -8.15
CA ALA A 402 -15.83 -6.50 -7.22
C ALA A 402 -17.21 -5.86 -7.40
N ALA A 403 -17.64 -5.63 -8.65
CA ALA A 403 -18.96 -5.09 -8.94
C ALA A 403 -20.08 -6.04 -8.48
N MET A 404 -19.94 -7.35 -8.73
CA MET A 404 -20.90 -8.35 -8.24
C MET A 404 -20.97 -8.37 -6.71
N LEU A 405 -19.83 -8.42 -6.01
CA LEU A 405 -19.78 -8.39 -4.54
C LEU A 405 -20.49 -7.17 -3.96
N ARG A 406 -20.23 -5.99 -4.52
CA ARG A 406 -20.84 -4.74 -4.05
C ARG A 406 -22.35 -4.71 -4.28
N ARG A 407 -22.84 -5.25 -5.42
CA ARG A 407 -24.27 -5.37 -5.70
C ARG A 407 -24.95 -6.35 -4.74
N PHE A 408 -24.37 -7.53 -4.53
CA PHE A 408 -24.91 -8.54 -3.62
C PHE A 408 -24.91 -8.07 -2.16
N ALA A 409 -23.83 -7.44 -1.70
CA ALA A 409 -23.75 -6.92 -0.34
C ALA A 409 -24.68 -5.72 -0.08
N ALA A 410 -25.22 -5.10 -1.12
CA ALA A 410 -26.26 -4.05 -1.02
C ALA A 410 -27.69 -4.59 -1.22
N ALA A 411 -27.82 -5.87 -1.58
CA ALA A 411 -29.10 -6.45 -1.94
C ALA A 411 -29.96 -6.77 -0.73
N ILE A 412 -31.26 -6.83 -0.95
CA ILE A 412 -32.25 -7.21 0.06
C ILE A 412 -32.57 -8.70 -0.11
N PRO A 413 -32.56 -9.51 0.96
CA PRO A 413 -33.02 -10.90 0.89
C PRO A 413 -34.50 -10.96 0.49
N HIS A 414 -34.79 -11.67 -0.60
CA HIS A 414 -36.14 -12.04 -0.99
C HIS A 414 -36.51 -13.38 -0.34
N HIS A 415 -37.14 -13.31 0.83
CA HIS A 415 -37.85 -14.46 1.38
C HIS A 415 -39.15 -14.64 0.59
N ARG A 416 -39.20 -15.61 -0.33
CA ARG A 416 -40.50 -16.14 -0.76
C ARG A 416 -41.12 -16.81 0.46
N ASN A 417 -42.24 -16.30 0.95
CA ASN A 417 -43.09 -17.06 1.86
C ASN A 417 -43.40 -18.40 1.19
N ALA A 418 -42.84 -19.48 1.73
CA ALA A 418 -43.28 -20.83 1.42
C ALA A 418 -44.64 -21.05 2.09
N ALA A 419 -45.70 -20.49 1.49
CA ALA A 419 -47.08 -20.75 1.85
C ALA A 419 -48.01 -20.33 0.70
N ALA A 420 -48.22 -21.25 -0.24
CA ALA A 420 -49.48 -21.50 -0.94
C ALA A 420 -49.42 -22.90 -1.54
#